data_AF-A0A199P3M9-F1
#
_entry.id   AF-A0A199P3M9-F1
#
_cell.length_a   1.000
_cell.length_b   1.000
_cell.length_c   1.000
_cell.angle_alpha   90.00
_cell.angle_beta   90.00
_cell.angle_gamma   90.00
#
_symmetry.space_group_name_H-M   'P 1'
#
loop_
_entity.id
_entity.type
_entity.pdbx_description
1 polymer ?
#
loop_
_entity_poly.entity_id
_entity_poly.type
_entity_poly.pdbx_seq_one_letter_code
_entity_poly.pdbx_strand_id
1 'polypeptide(L)'
;MKRTHLSVLLALALALLAGPATAAEGISKVNGSITAEAGKQYGDLETVNGGIRVESGARVGNVETVNGGLKIADNAQTVGLSTVNGGIRVGQQVQIADSIETVNGGIFVDRGSRIGGSVESVNGSIGLVATQLQGGIETVNGDITVGHDSHLVGGIEMKKPSFSMSFKPARKPRVIIGPRAVIDGPLHFEREVTLYVHRSAKTGPISGTTAQPFDGDTAPEN
;
A
#
# COMPACT_ATOMS: atom_id res chain seq x y z
N MET A 1 13.80 24.21 6.47
CA MET A 1 14.81 23.75 5.48
C MET A 1 14.45 22.32 5.12
N LYS A 2 14.06 22.09 3.86
CA LYS A 2 13.51 20.82 3.38
C LYS A 2 14.64 19.79 3.28
N ARG A 3 14.53 18.69 4.01
CA ARG A 3 15.45 17.56 3.92
C ARG A 3 14.94 16.61 2.86
N THR A 4 15.56 16.69 1.68
CA THR A 4 15.48 15.72 0.61
C THR A 4 16.16 14.43 1.07
N HIS A 5 15.40 13.34 1.17
CA HIS A 5 15.97 12.01 1.34
C HIS A 5 15.45 11.11 0.22
N LEU A 6 16.06 11.25 -0.96
CA LEU A 6 16.06 10.19 -1.96
C LEU A 6 17.51 9.71 -2.05
N SER A 7 17.78 8.61 -1.38
CA SER A 7 19.07 7.93 -1.42
C SER A 7 18.78 6.45 -1.44
N VAL A 8 18.49 5.93 -2.64
CA VAL A 8 18.56 4.51 -2.95
C VAL A 8 20.03 4.11 -2.75
N LEU A 9 20.32 3.47 -1.63
CA LEU A 9 21.61 2.89 -1.32
C LEU A 9 21.44 1.38 -1.19
N LEU A 10 21.76 0.69 -2.28
CA LEU A 10 22.12 -0.72 -2.27
C LEU A 10 23.48 -0.83 -1.55
N ALA A 11 23.47 -1.34 -0.32
CA ALA A 11 24.68 -1.66 0.43
C ALA A 11 24.53 -3.03 1.11
N LEU A 12 24.99 -4.05 0.39
CA LEU A 12 25.25 -5.39 0.91
C LEU A 12 26.52 -5.32 1.77
N ALA A 13 26.38 -5.38 3.10
CA ALA A 13 27.51 -5.54 4.01
C ALA A 13 27.14 -6.54 5.13
N LEU A 14 27.82 -7.68 5.06
CA LEU A 14 27.71 -8.86 5.91
C LEU A 14 28.35 -8.60 7.29
N ALA A 15 27.65 -8.94 8.38
CA ALA A 15 28.26 -9.22 9.69
C ALA A 15 27.45 -10.27 10.47
N LEU A 16 28.09 -11.42 10.73
CA LEU A 16 27.60 -12.55 11.51
C LEU A 16 27.49 -12.21 13.00
N LEU A 17 26.44 -12.73 13.68
CA LEU A 17 26.48 -13.46 14.97
C LEU A 17 25.06 -13.56 15.57
N ALA A 18 24.32 -14.61 15.19
CA ALA A 18 23.19 -15.13 15.97
C ALA A 18 23.13 -16.65 15.74
N GLY A 19 22.82 -17.43 16.78
CA GLY A 19 22.76 -18.91 16.73
C GLY A 19 21.79 -19.44 15.66
N PRO A 20 21.67 -20.77 15.45
CA PRO A 20 20.88 -21.31 14.36
C PRO A 20 19.38 -21.15 14.66
N ALA A 21 18.86 -19.93 14.53
CA ALA A 21 17.59 -19.75 13.87
C ALA A 21 17.86 -20.18 12.43
N THR A 22 17.32 -21.34 12.03
CA THR A 22 17.26 -21.66 10.61
C THR A 22 16.41 -20.56 9.98
N ALA A 23 17.06 -19.52 9.45
CA ALA A 23 16.39 -18.51 8.67
C ALA A 23 15.69 -19.26 7.53
N ALA A 24 14.38 -19.07 7.41
CA ALA A 24 13.66 -19.67 6.29
C ALA A 24 14.31 -19.18 5.00
N GLU A 25 14.52 -20.11 4.06
CA GLU A 25 15.28 -19.81 2.85
C GLU A 25 14.49 -18.83 1.98
N GLY A 26 15.16 -17.79 1.48
CA GLY A 26 14.59 -16.85 0.53
C GLY A 26 14.62 -17.40 -0.90
N ILE A 27 13.78 -16.86 -1.78
CA ILE A 27 13.74 -17.24 -3.19
C ILE A 27 13.95 -15.98 -4.02
N SER A 28 15.03 -15.94 -4.80
CA SER A 28 15.30 -14.87 -5.76
C SER A 28 15.33 -15.41 -7.19
N LYS A 29 14.67 -14.72 -8.12
CA LYS A 29 14.64 -15.05 -9.55
C LYS A 29 14.83 -13.80 -10.40
N VAL A 30 15.44 -13.96 -11.57
CA VAL A 30 15.39 -12.90 -12.60
C VAL A 30 14.14 -13.06 -13.47
N ASN A 31 13.82 -14.30 -13.84
CA ASN A 31 12.66 -14.62 -14.66
C ASN A 31 11.84 -15.74 -14.01
N GLY A 32 10.53 -15.60 -14.09
CA GLY A 32 9.58 -16.60 -13.62
C GLY A 32 8.90 -16.21 -12.33
N SER A 33 7.75 -16.83 -12.10
CA SER A 33 6.93 -16.58 -10.91
C SER A 33 7.45 -17.35 -9.71
N ILE A 34 7.16 -16.82 -8.52
CA ILE A 34 7.41 -17.47 -7.23
C ILE A 34 6.06 -17.78 -6.60
N THR A 35 5.95 -18.94 -5.97
CA THR A 35 4.78 -19.31 -5.15
C THR A 35 5.29 -19.77 -3.80
N ALA A 36 4.88 -19.05 -2.76
CA ALA A 36 5.02 -19.48 -1.37
C ALA A 36 3.81 -20.33 -1.03
N GLU A 37 4.02 -21.62 -0.81
CA GLU A 37 2.93 -22.57 -0.60
C GLU A 37 2.21 -22.34 0.73
N ALA A 38 0.93 -22.73 0.77
CA ALA A 38 0.07 -22.51 1.93
C ALA A 38 0.67 -23.06 3.24
N GLY A 39 0.59 -22.26 4.30
CA GLY A 39 1.07 -22.62 5.64
C GLY A 39 2.59 -22.79 5.80
N LYS A 40 3.38 -22.64 4.73
CA LYS A 40 4.84 -22.77 4.80
C LYS A 40 5.50 -21.45 5.19
N GLN A 41 6.76 -21.55 5.63
CA GLN A 41 7.59 -20.40 5.96
C GLN A 41 8.70 -20.23 4.92
N TYR A 42 8.90 -18.99 4.46
CA TYR A 42 9.97 -18.59 3.57
C TYR A 42 10.67 -17.34 4.11
N GLY A 43 11.90 -17.10 3.64
CA GLY A 43 12.56 -15.80 3.80
C GLY A 43 11.96 -14.76 2.84
N ASP A 44 12.81 -13.87 2.34
CA ASP A 44 12.42 -12.89 1.34
C ASP A 44 12.16 -13.54 -0.03
N LEU A 45 11.18 -13.02 -0.76
CA LEU A 45 10.80 -13.48 -2.09
C LEU A 45 10.97 -12.33 -3.08
N GLU A 46 11.82 -12.52 -4.08
CA GLU A 46 12.16 -11.48 -5.04
C GLU A 46 12.13 -12.00 -6.48
N THR A 47 11.49 -11.28 -7.39
CA THR A 47 11.63 -11.57 -8.83
C THR A 47 11.61 -10.32 -9.71
N VAL A 48 12.47 -10.24 -10.73
CA VAL A 48 12.46 -9.09 -11.65
C VAL A 48 11.30 -9.19 -12.64
N ASN A 49 11.14 -10.32 -13.33
CA ASN A 49 10.07 -10.53 -14.32
C ASN A 49 9.24 -11.76 -13.94
N GLY A 50 8.19 -11.53 -13.15
CA GLY A 50 7.28 -12.58 -12.70
C GLY A 50 6.37 -12.10 -11.59
N GLY A 51 5.22 -12.77 -11.41
CA GLY A 51 4.39 -12.51 -10.24
C GLY A 51 4.87 -13.30 -9.03
N ILE A 52 4.56 -12.80 -7.83
CA ILE A 52 4.73 -13.57 -6.60
C ILE A 52 3.35 -13.83 -6.01
N ARG A 53 3.07 -15.10 -5.73
CA ARG A 53 1.88 -15.54 -5.01
C ARG A 53 2.30 -16.06 -3.64
N VAL A 54 1.72 -15.50 -2.59
CA VAL A 54 1.83 -16.03 -1.23
C VAL A 54 0.49 -16.65 -0.90
N GLU A 55 0.47 -17.97 -0.71
CA GLU A 55 -0.77 -18.71 -0.45
C GLU A 55 -1.21 -18.60 1.01
N SER A 56 -2.41 -19.12 1.28
CA SER A 56 -3.11 -18.91 2.54
C SER A 56 -2.28 -19.40 3.73
N GLY A 57 -2.21 -18.58 4.77
CA GLY A 57 -1.47 -18.91 6.00
C GLY A 57 0.04 -19.01 5.86
N ALA A 58 0.62 -18.76 4.69
CA ALA A 58 2.07 -18.74 4.51
C ALA A 58 2.70 -17.56 5.27
N ARG A 59 3.94 -17.75 5.74
CA ARG A 59 4.73 -16.73 6.45
C ARG A 59 5.97 -16.44 5.64
N VAL A 60 6.14 -15.21 5.19
CA VAL A 60 7.24 -14.82 4.32
C VAL A 60 7.89 -13.54 4.84
N GLY A 61 9.12 -13.29 4.42
CA GLY A 61 9.79 -12.01 4.65
C GLY A 61 9.20 -10.89 3.80
N ASN A 62 10.06 -10.12 3.16
CA ASN A 62 9.67 -9.13 2.15
C ASN A 62 9.28 -9.83 0.85
N VAL A 63 8.31 -9.26 0.14
CA VAL A 63 7.85 -9.76 -1.16
C VAL A 63 7.97 -8.65 -2.19
N GLU A 64 8.88 -8.84 -3.15
CA GLU A 64 9.31 -7.76 -4.03
C GLU A 64 9.33 -8.20 -5.50
N THR A 65 8.85 -7.32 -6.39
CA THR A 65 9.01 -7.56 -7.83
C THR A 65 9.12 -6.29 -8.66
N VAL A 66 9.80 -6.34 -9.81
CA VAL A 66 9.88 -5.16 -10.69
C VAL A 66 8.76 -5.16 -11.71
N ASN A 67 8.59 -6.24 -12.48
CA ASN A 67 7.57 -6.38 -13.51
C ASN A 67 6.69 -7.58 -13.18
N GLY A 68 5.76 -7.36 -12.25
CA GLY A 68 5.01 -8.43 -11.63
C GLY A 68 3.96 -7.92 -10.64
N GLY A 69 2.85 -8.64 -10.56
CA GLY A 69 1.86 -8.43 -9.51
C GLY A 69 2.15 -9.28 -8.28
N LEU A 70 1.79 -8.76 -7.11
CA LEU A 70 1.82 -9.49 -5.85
C LEU A 70 0.40 -9.91 -5.49
N LYS A 71 0.23 -11.20 -5.16
CA LYS A 71 -1.03 -11.75 -4.66
C LYS A 71 -0.78 -12.43 -3.34
N ILE A 72 -1.28 -11.82 -2.26
CA ILE A 72 -1.17 -12.34 -0.90
C ILE A 72 -2.55 -12.89 -0.53
N ALA A 73 -2.64 -14.20 -0.33
CA ALA A 73 -3.89 -14.86 0.02
C ALA A 73 -4.20 -14.68 1.52
N ASP A 74 -5.40 -15.13 1.89
CA ASP A 74 -5.95 -14.93 3.22
C ASP A 74 -5.06 -15.49 4.35
N ASN A 75 -5.09 -14.87 5.52
CA ASN A 75 -4.37 -15.32 6.72
C ASN A 75 -2.83 -15.40 6.58
N ALA A 76 -2.26 -14.96 5.47
CA ALA A 76 -0.82 -14.90 5.28
C ALA A 76 -0.18 -13.83 6.18
N GLN A 77 1.13 -13.96 6.38
CA GLN A 77 1.95 -13.00 7.11
C GLN A 77 3.17 -12.63 6.27
N THR A 78 3.43 -11.33 6.11
CA THR A 78 4.56 -10.80 5.37
C THR A 78 5.24 -9.68 6.16
N VAL A 79 6.49 -9.35 5.83
CA VAL A 79 7.15 -8.15 6.39
C VAL A 79 6.69 -6.91 5.62
N GLY A 80 7.15 -6.74 4.38
CA GLY A 80 6.72 -5.68 3.48
C GLY A 80 6.37 -6.21 2.09
N LEU A 81 5.67 -5.40 1.30
CA LEU A 81 5.25 -5.72 -0.07
C LEU A 81 5.63 -4.57 -1.00
N SER A 82 6.39 -4.84 -2.06
CA SER A 82 6.78 -3.79 -3.01
C SER A 82 6.72 -4.24 -4.47
N THR A 83 6.25 -3.37 -5.35
CA THR A 83 6.39 -3.59 -6.81
C THR A 83 6.49 -2.33 -7.64
N VAL A 84 7.32 -2.35 -8.68
CA VAL A 84 7.46 -1.20 -9.59
C VAL A 84 6.32 -1.17 -10.61
N ASN A 85 6.12 -2.23 -11.37
CA ASN A 85 5.15 -2.33 -12.46
C ASN A 85 4.24 -3.55 -12.24
N GLY A 86 3.28 -3.39 -11.32
CA GLY A 86 2.23 -4.37 -11.09
C GLY A 86 1.34 -4.01 -9.92
N GLY A 87 0.19 -4.66 -9.83
CA GLY A 87 -0.73 -4.46 -8.73
C GLY A 87 -0.39 -5.34 -7.53
N ILE A 88 -0.71 -4.85 -6.34
CA ILE A 88 -0.65 -5.60 -5.08
C ILE A 88 -2.08 -5.89 -4.65
N ARG A 89 -2.42 -7.16 -4.50
CA ARG A 89 -3.71 -7.61 -3.97
C ARG A 89 -3.48 -8.43 -2.72
N VAL A 90 -4.03 -7.95 -1.62
CA VAL A 90 -3.96 -8.58 -0.30
C VAL A 90 -5.36 -9.07 0.05
N GLY A 91 -5.47 -10.36 0.37
CA GLY A 91 -6.69 -11.02 0.81
C GLY A 91 -7.09 -10.64 2.23
N GLN A 92 -7.90 -11.48 2.84
CA GLN A 92 -8.51 -11.22 4.14
C GLN A 92 -7.58 -11.60 5.28
N GLN A 93 -7.67 -10.87 6.39
CA GLN A 93 -6.99 -11.22 7.65
C GLN A 93 -5.47 -11.36 7.52
N VAL A 94 -4.86 -10.65 6.58
CA VAL A 94 -3.41 -10.66 6.36
C VAL A 94 -2.72 -9.75 7.38
N GLN A 95 -1.54 -10.15 7.83
CA GLN A 95 -0.69 -9.34 8.70
C GLN A 95 0.56 -8.92 7.94
N ILE A 96 0.75 -7.61 7.81
CA ILE A 96 1.90 -7.00 7.14
C ILE A 96 2.63 -6.18 8.20
N ALA A 97 3.85 -6.56 8.54
CA ALA A 97 4.58 -5.95 9.64
C ALA A 97 5.04 -4.52 9.35
N ASP A 98 5.34 -4.24 8.08
CA ASP A 98 5.84 -2.97 7.58
C ASP A 98 4.89 -2.40 6.51
N SER A 99 5.42 -1.89 5.41
CA SER A 99 4.72 -1.04 4.45
C SER A 99 4.36 -1.78 3.16
N ILE A 100 3.43 -1.20 2.39
CA ILE A 100 3.05 -1.65 1.05
C ILE A 100 3.35 -0.53 0.06
N GLU A 101 4.13 -0.81 -0.97
CA GLU A 101 4.61 0.20 -1.89
C GLU A 101 4.43 -0.21 -3.35
N THR A 102 4.00 0.74 -4.20
CA THR A 102 4.05 0.53 -5.64
C THR A 102 4.28 1.79 -6.46
N VAL A 103 4.88 1.65 -7.65
CA VAL A 103 5.02 2.79 -8.57
C VAL A 103 3.86 2.82 -9.57
N ASN A 104 3.65 1.72 -10.30
CA ASN A 104 2.71 1.62 -11.41
C ASN A 104 1.79 0.39 -11.27
N GLY A 105 0.91 0.42 -10.27
CA GLY A 105 -0.19 -0.53 -10.16
C GLY A 105 -1.04 -0.28 -8.94
N GLY A 106 -2.28 -0.81 -8.92
CA GLY A 106 -3.17 -0.59 -7.79
C GLY A 106 -2.80 -1.43 -6.57
N ILE A 107 -3.00 -0.87 -5.39
CA ILE A 107 -2.96 -1.58 -4.11
C ILE A 107 -4.41 -1.80 -3.66
N PHE A 108 -4.77 -3.05 -3.39
CA PHE A 108 -6.03 -3.39 -2.75
C PHE A 108 -5.78 -4.30 -1.55
N VAL A 109 -6.35 -3.93 -0.41
CA VAL A 109 -6.28 -4.69 0.83
C VAL A 109 -7.69 -5.00 1.31
N ASP A 110 -7.98 -6.29 1.41
CA ASP A 110 -9.28 -6.79 1.82
C ASP A 110 -9.41 -6.86 3.36
N ARG A 111 -10.61 -7.27 3.80
CA ARG A 111 -11.13 -7.12 5.16
C ARG A 111 -10.27 -7.77 6.24
N GLY A 112 -10.22 -7.11 7.40
CA GLY A 112 -9.64 -7.67 8.62
C GLY A 112 -8.11 -7.72 8.63
N SER A 113 -7.46 -7.14 7.62
CA SER A 113 -6.01 -7.08 7.52
C SER A 113 -5.43 -5.99 8.42
N ARG A 114 -4.16 -6.17 8.82
CA ARG A 114 -3.40 -5.21 9.62
C ARG A 114 -2.07 -4.89 8.95
N ILE A 115 -1.75 -3.61 8.88
CA ILE A 115 -0.53 -3.10 8.26
C ILE A 115 0.19 -2.24 9.31
N GLY A 116 1.41 -2.62 9.66
CA GLY A 116 2.23 -1.94 10.67
C GLY A 116 2.91 -0.67 10.17
N GLY A 117 3.14 -0.56 8.87
CA GLY A 117 3.72 0.63 8.22
C GLY A 117 2.70 1.48 7.47
N SER A 118 3.13 2.07 6.36
CA SER A 118 2.33 2.94 5.49
C SER A 118 1.92 2.23 4.19
N VAL A 119 1.01 2.84 3.43
CA VAL A 119 0.65 2.39 2.08
C VAL A 119 0.96 3.50 1.08
N GLU A 120 1.86 3.21 0.14
CA GLU A 120 2.42 4.21 -0.77
C GLU A 120 2.22 3.83 -2.23
N SER A 121 1.82 4.79 -3.06
CA SER A 121 1.65 4.58 -4.50
C SER A 121 2.01 5.81 -5.32
N VAL A 122 2.71 5.67 -6.44
CA VAL A 122 2.93 6.82 -7.34
C VAL A 122 1.75 7.02 -8.31
N ASN A 123 1.42 6.00 -9.10
CA ASN A 123 0.45 6.10 -10.20
C ASN A 123 -0.74 5.13 -10.09
N GLY A 124 -0.81 4.33 -9.02
CA GLY A 124 -1.87 3.37 -8.81
C GLY A 124 -2.90 3.78 -7.78
N SER A 125 -4.12 3.27 -7.90
CA SER A 125 -5.16 3.45 -6.91
C SER A 125 -4.86 2.68 -5.62
N ILE A 126 -5.22 3.22 -4.46
CA ILE A 126 -5.13 2.55 -3.16
C ILE A 126 -6.54 2.30 -2.64
N GLY A 127 -6.88 1.05 -2.30
CA GLY A 127 -8.16 0.67 -1.72
C GLY A 127 -7.98 -0.18 -0.48
N LEU A 128 -8.50 0.28 0.67
CA LEU A 128 -8.46 -0.44 1.95
C LEU A 128 -9.89 -0.71 2.42
N VAL A 129 -10.23 -1.96 2.79
CA VAL A 129 -11.57 -2.31 3.28
C VAL A 129 -11.44 -2.94 4.65
N ALA A 130 -12.13 -2.40 5.66
CA ALA A 130 -12.08 -2.87 7.04
C ALA A 130 -10.65 -3.22 7.51
N THR A 131 -9.68 -2.35 7.17
CA THR A 131 -8.25 -2.55 7.40
C THR A 131 -7.77 -1.66 8.54
N GLN A 132 -6.88 -2.17 9.39
CA GLN A 132 -6.17 -1.36 10.38
C GLN A 132 -4.78 -0.99 9.83
N LEU A 133 -4.54 0.30 9.62
CA LEU A 133 -3.28 0.85 9.15
C LEU A 133 -2.66 1.70 10.26
N GLN A 134 -1.48 1.32 10.72
CA GLN A 134 -0.76 2.09 11.76
C GLN A 134 -0.11 3.36 11.18
N GLY A 135 0.35 3.31 9.94
CA GLY A 135 0.86 4.46 9.21
C GLY A 135 -0.24 5.27 8.52
N GLY A 136 0.16 5.98 7.47
CA GLY A 136 -0.73 6.76 6.62
C GLY A 136 -0.76 6.23 5.18
N ILE A 137 -1.51 6.94 4.33
CA ILE A 137 -1.47 6.74 2.89
C ILE A 137 -0.68 7.88 2.25
N GLU A 138 0.29 7.54 1.40
CA GLU A 138 0.99 8.52 0.57
C GLU A 138 0.76 8.22 -0.93
N THR A 139 0.37 9.23 -1.72
CA THR A 139 0.32 9.06 -3.17
C THR A 139 0.59 10.34 -3.97
N VAL A 140 0.78 10.21 -5.28
CA VAL A 140 1.00 11.33 -6.21
C VAL A 140 -0.16 11.48 -7.21
N ASN A 141 -0.56 10.39 -7.87
CA ASN A 141 -1.59 10.40 -8.92
C ASN A 141 -2.73 9.39 -8.69
N GLY A 142 -2.63 8.57 -7.64
CA GLY A 142 -3.58 7.50 -7.33
C GLY A 142 -4.92 7.99 -6.81
N ASP A 143 -5.99 7.29 -7.18
CA ASP A 143 -7.26 7.42 -6.45
C ASP A 143 -7.13 6.71 -5.11
N ILE A 144 -7.75 7.24 -4.06
CA ILE A 144 -7.72 6.65 -2.72
C ILE A 144 -9.14 6.29 -2.29
N THR A 145 -9.33 5.06 -1.84
CA THR A 145 -10.56 4.63 -1.17
C THR A 145 -10.20 4.06 0.19
N VAL A 146 -10.48 4.83 1.24
CA VAL A 146 -10.53 4.31 2.61
C VAL A 146 -11.95 3.79 2.80
N GLY A 147 -12.14 2.50 2.52
CA GLY A 147 -13.42 1.82 2.55
C GLY A 147 -14.01 1.69 3.96
N HIS A 148 -15.18 1.04 4.04
CA HIS A 148 -15.94 0.96 5.28
C HIS A 148 -15.11 0.33 6.41
N ASP A 149 -15.30 0.84 7.63
CA ASP A 149 -14.66 0.34 8.86
C ASP A 149 -13.12 0.29 8.85
N SER A 150 -12.47 0.93 7.88
CA SER A 150 -11.02 1.08 7.86
C SER A 150 -10.58 2.14 8.87
N HIS A 151 -9.49 1.87 9.58
CA HIS A 151 -8.92 2.79 10.57
C HIS A 151 -7.44 3.05 10.25
N LEU A 152 -7.12 4.31 9.96
CA LEU A 152 -5.78 4.82 9.76
C LEU A 152 -5.38 5.63 10.99
N VAL A 153 -4.31 5.22 11.67
CA VAL A 153 -3.71 6.01 12.75
C VAL A 153 -2.96 7.22 12.16
N GLY A 154 -2.33 7.04 11.00
CA GLY A 154 -1.74 8.14 10.24
C GLY A 154 -2.75 8.94 9.42
N GLY A 155 -2.23 9.82 8.57
CA GLY A 155 -2.99 10.70 7.70
C GLY A 155 -3.05 10.25 6.24
N ILE A 156 -3.51 11.15 5.37
CA ILE A 156 -3.41 11.01 3.92
C ILE A 156 -2.56 12.16 3.40
N GLU A 157 -1.51 11.85 2.66
CA GLU A 157 -0.62 12.80 2.00
C GLU A 157 -0.71 12.59 0.47
N MET A 158 -1.17 13.61 -0.26
CA MET A 158 -1.18 13.62 -1.73
C MET A 158 -0.20 14.68 -2.23
N LYS A 159 0.95 14.22 -2.72
CA LYS A 159 2.02 15.11 -3.20
C LYS A 159 1.77 15.59 -4.62
N LYS A 160 2.30 16.75 -4.96
CA LYS A 160 2.34 17.20 -6.35
C LYS A 160 3.39 16.41 -7.16
N PRO A 161 3.15 16.11 -8.44
CA PRO A 161 4.18 15.55 -9.31
C PRO A 161 5.40 16.47 -9.39
N SER A 162 6.61 15.91 -9.25
CA SER A 162 7.86 16.67 -9.16
C SER A 162 8.43 17.17 -10.50
N PHE A 163 7.82 16.87 -11.66
CA PHE A 163 8.34 17.31 -12.96
C PHE A 163 7.28 17.52 -14.03
N SER A 164 7.35 18.67 -14.71
CA SER A 164 6.47 19.13 -15.80
C SER A 164 6.85 18.52 -17.15
N MET A 165 6.49 17.26 -17.39
CA MET A 165 6.74 16.61 -18.69
C MET A 165 5.53 15.83 -19.22
N SER A 166 4.32 16.37 -19.01
CA SER A 166 3.10 15.83 -19.63
C SER A 166 2.19 16.96 -20.12
N PHE A 167 1.94 16.98 -21.42
CA PHE A 167 1.00 17.90 -22.10
C PHE A 167 -0.47 17.45 -21.96
N LYS A 168 -0.75 16.43 -21.13
CA LYS A 168 -2.12 16.00 -20.85
C LYS A 168 -2.65 16.76 -19.63
N PRO A 169 -3.90 17.25 -19.65
CA PRO A 169 -4.51 17.82 -18.46
C PRO A 169 -4.43 16.76 -17.35
N ALA A 170 -3.81 17.15 -16.24
CA ALA A 170 -3.60 16.23 -15.13
C ALA A 170 -4.97 15.77 -14.62
N ARG A 171 -5.25 14.47 -14.67
CA ARG A 171 -6.48 13.92 -14.09
C ARG A 171 -6.56 14.37 -12.64
N LYS A 172 -7.76 14.78 -12.19
CA LYS A 172 -8.03 15.11 -10.80
C LYS A 172 -8.25 13.80 -10.02
N PRO A 173 -7.34 13.40 -9.10
CA PRO A 173 -7.52 12.18 -8.33
C PRO A 173 -8.77 12.28 -7.45
N ARG A 174 -9.42 11.13 -7.25
CA ARG A 174 -10.59 11.00 -6.37
C ARG A 174 -10.19 10.33 -5.07
N VAL A 175 -10.64 10.91 -3.97
CA VAL A 175 -10.39 10.43 -2.60
C VAL A 175 -11.74 10.18 -1.94
N ILE A 176 -12.00 8.96 -1.50
CA ILE A 176 -13.25 8.55 -0.87
C ILE A 176 -12.94 8.03 0.53
N ILE A 177 -13.59 8.65 1.51
CA ILE A 177 -13.60 8.19 2.90
C ILE A 177 -14.97 7.56 3.17
N GLY A 178 -15.01 6.25 3.29
CA GLY A 178 -16.21 5.43 3.36
C GLY A 178 -16.89 5.40 4.73
N PRO A 179 -18.02 4.69 4.85
CA PRO A 179 -18.81 4.64 6.07
C PRO A 179 -18.02 4.12 7.28
N ARG A 180 -18.12 4.82 8.41
CA ARG A 180 -17.44 4.49 9.69
C ARG A 180 -15.91 4.37 9.59
N ALA A 181 -15.32 4.84 8.49
CA ALA A 181 -13.88 4.96 8.40
C ALA A 181 -13.37 6.00 9.40
N VAL A 182 -12.20 5.75 9.97
CA VAL A 182 -11.55 6.65 10.92
C VAL A 182 -10.15 6.94 10.43
N ILE A 183 -9.81 8.22 10.34
CA ILE A 183 -8.46 8.70 10.02
C ILE A 183 -8.06 9.68 11.12
N ASP A 184 -7.13 9.27 11.97
CA ASP A 184 -6.70 10.08 13.11
C ASP A 184 -5.75 11.21 12.68
N GLY A 185 -4.94 10.96 11.64
CA GLY A 185 -4.00 11.93 11.09
C GLY A 185 -4.63 12.98 10.15
N PRO A 186 -3.84 13.98 9.74
CA PRO A 186 -4.28 15.03 8.82
C PRO A 186 -4.50 14.50 7.40
N LEU A 187 -5.37 15.15 6.64
CA LEU A 187 -5.52 14.95 5.20
C LEU A 187 -4.93 16.17 4.49
N HIS A 188 -3.80 15.99 3.82
CA HIS A 188 -3.06 17.05 3.14
C HIS A 188 -2.96 16.76 1.63
N PHE A 189 -3.42 17.73 0.84
CA PHE A 189 -3.42 17.62 -0.62
C PHE A 189 -2.64 18.80 -1.23
N GLU A 190 -1.46 18.54 -1.80
CA GLU A 190 -0.66 19.55 -2.50
C GLU A 190 -1.17 19.84 -3.94
N ARG A 191 -2.19 19.10 -4.37
CA ARG A 191 -2.82 19.22 -5.69
C ARG A 191 -4.33 19.11 -5.58
N GLU A 192 -5.02 19.56 -6.62
CA GLU A 192 -6.47 19.43 -6.67
C GLU A 192 -6.91 17.97 -6.68
N VAL A 193 -7.85 17.65 -5.79
CA VAL A 193 -8.51 16.34 -5.69
C VAL A 193 -10.00 16.54 -5.49
N THR A 194 -10.80 15.54 -5.86
CA THR A 194 -12.20 15.46 -5.46
C THR A 194 -12.28 14.59 -4.22
N LEU A 195 -12.60 15.20 -3.07
CA LEU A 195 -12.69 14.52 -1.78
C LEU A 195 -14.15 14.29 -1.41
N TYR A 196 -14.53 13.02 -1.26
CA TYR A 196 -15.82 12.60 -0.72
C TYR A 196 -15.63 12.03 0.68
N VAL A 197 -16.42 12.51 1.64
CA VAL A 197 -16.38 12.03 3.03
C VAL A 197 -17.78 11.57 3.43
N HIS A 198 -17.90 10.30 3.82
CA HIS A 198 -19.17 9.77 4.28
C HIS A 198 -19.54 10.44 5.61
N ARG A 199 -20.82 10.77 5.84
CA ARG A 199 -21.23 11.49 7.07
C ARG A 199 -20.89 10.76 8.37
N SER A 200 -20.81 9.43 8.35
CA SER A 200 -20.41 8.62 9.51
C SER A 200 -18.90 8.44 9.68
N ALA A 201 -18.09 8.92 8.73
CA ALA A 201 -16.64 8.87 8.84
C ALA A 201 -16.11 9.93 9.81
N LYS A 202 -14.94 9.66 10.37
CA LYS A 202 -14.18 10.62 11.19
C LYS A 202 -12.84 10.86 10.54
N THR A 203 -12.46 12.12 10.39
CA THR A 203 -11.19 12.51 9.79
C THR A 203 -10.50 13.55 10.65
N GLY A 204 -9.17 13.54 10.64
CA GLY A 204 -8.37 14.67 11.09
C GLY A 204 -8.57 15.91 10.22
N PRO A 205 -7.78 16.97 10.47
CA PRO A 205 -7.90 18.24 9.76
C PRO A 205 -7.61 18.07 8.25
N ILE A 206 -8.41 18.75 7.42
CA ILE A 206 -8.32 18.68 5.96
C ILE A 206 -7.70 19.96 5.43
N SER A 207 -6.74 19.85 4.51
CA SER A 207 -6.06 20.98 3.89
C SER A 207 -5.79 20.73 2.39
N GLY A 208 -5.88 21.78 1.58
CA GLY A 208 -5.65 21.69 0.12
C GLY A 208 -6.86 21.28 -0.73
N THR A 209 -7.97 20.90 -0.10
CA THR A 209 -9.26 20.66 -0.77
C THR A 209 -10.43 20.87 0.20
N THR A 210 -11.66 20.87 -0.33
CA THR A 210 -12.89 20.88 0.46
C THR A 210 -13.60 19.54 0.34
N ALA A 211 -14.00 18.96 1.48
CA ALA A 211 -14.74 17.71 1.52
C ALA A 211 -16.17 17.89 1.03
N GLN A 212 -16.63 16.96 0.19
CA GLN A 212 -18.02 16.82 -0.23
C GLN A 212 -18.65 15.70 0.61
N PRO A 213 -19.67 16.00 1.44
CA PRO A 213 -20.34 14.98 2.22
C PRO A 213 -21.15 14.05 1.31
N PHE A 214 -21.22 12.76 1.66
CA PHE A 214 -22.16 11.81 1.04
C PHE A 214 -22.74 10.84 2.08
N ASP A 215 -23.86 10.21 1.73
CA ASP A 215 -24.66 9.35 2.62
C ASP A 215 -24.91 7.93 2.08
N GLY A 216 -24.50 7.66 0.83
CA GLY A 216 -24.69 6.35 0.20
C GLY A 216 -23.70 5.30 0.69
N ASP A 217 -24.15 4.05 0.73
CA ASP A 217 -23.28 2.89 1.04
C ASP A 217 -22.22 2.65 -0.06
N THR A 218 -22.50 3.14 -1.27
CA THR A 218 -21.58 3.14 -2.40
C THR A 218 -20.99 4.52 -2.60
N ALA A 219 -19.71 4.57 -2.98
CA ALA A 219 -19.07 5.81 -3.37
C ALA A 219 -19.87 6.52 -4.49
N PRO A 220 -20.00 7.86 -4.44
CA PRO A 220 -20.68 8.61 -5.50
C PRO A 220 -20.06 8.33 -6.87
N GLU A 221 -20.93 8.09 -7.86
CA GLU A 221 -20.53 8.12 -9.27
C GLU A 221 -20.30 9.57 -9.71
N ASN A 222 -19.48 9.77 -10.75
CA ASN A 222 -19.19 11.11 -11.29
C ASN A 222 -20.40 11.68 -12.03
#